data_AF-A0A3R8Q4D2-F1
#
_entry.id   AF-A0A3R8Q4D2-F1
#
_cell.length_a   1.000
_cell.length_b   1.000
_cell.length_c   1.000
_cell.angle_alpha   90.00
_cell.angle_beta   90.00
_cell.angle_gamma   90.00
#
_symmetry.space_group_name_H-M   'P 1'
#
loop_
_entity.id
_entity.type
_entity.pdbx_description
1 polymer ?
#
loop_
_entity_poly.entity_id
_entity_poly.type
_entity_poly.pdbx_seq_one_letter_code
_entity_poly.pdbx_strand_id
1 'polypeptide(L)'
;DKLTGLFMDGCFEYQLHWHKAGLANRIRNILKSRQIGAMFYFAREALIDALTTGRNQIFLSASKAQAHVFKNYIIDFARQVDVDLKGDPIVLPNGARLIFLGTNVRTAQSYTGNLYLDEYFWIPKFQELRKVASGMSLHKKWRTTYFSTPSSLSHSAYPFWSGELFNKGRRNRADRVELDLSHNHLAAGALCADGQWRQIVTVEDALTGGCN
;
A
#
# COMPACT_ATOMS: atom_id res chain seq x y z
N ASP A 1 -3.61 10.86 -19.16
CA ASP A 1 -4.07 10.09 -20.34
C ASP A 1 -3.02 9.10 -20.83
N LYS A 2 -1.90 9.51 -21.45
CA LYS A 2 -0.86 8.57 -21.94
C LYS A 2 -0.34 7.61 -20.85
N LEU A 3 0.07 8.15 -19.70
CA LEU A 3 0.50 7.32 -18.55
C LEU A 3 -0.61 6.38 -18.07
N THR A 4 -1.87 6.83 -18.07
CA THR A 4 -3.00 5.99 -17.66
C THR A 4 -3.17 4.79 -18.60
N GLY A 5 -3.05 4.99 -19.92
CA GLY A 5 -3.06 3.90 -20.89
C GLY A 5 -1.93 2.90 -20.64
N LEU A 6 -0.68 3.39 -20.59
CA LEU A 6 0.50 2.56 -20.29
C LEU A 6 0.35 1.80 -18.97
N PHE A 7 -0.24 2.42 -17.94
CA PHE A 7 -0.53 1.78 -16.66
C PHE A 7 -1.48 0.60 -16.81
N MET A 8 -2.64 0.82 -17.40
CA MET A 8 -3.66 -0.22 -17.56
C MET A 8 -3.16 -1.36 -18.45
N ASP A 9 -2.49 -1.04 -19.56
CA ASP A 9 -1.99 -2.04 -20.52
C ASP A 9 -0.87 -2.91 -19.93
N GLY A 10 -0.09 -2.35 -19.01
CA GLY A 10 1.02 -3.03 -18.36
C GLY A 10 0.67 -3.71 -17.03
N CYS A 11 -0.61 -3.81 -16.65
CA CYS A 11 -1.03 -4.46 -15.41
C CYS A 11 -1.35 -5.94 -15.63
N PHE A 12 -0.86 -6.78 -14.72
CA PHE A 12 -1.32 -8.16 -14.59
C PHE A 12 -2.74 -8.23 -13.98
N GLU A 13 -3.43 -9.37 -14.11
CA GLU A 13 -4.82 -9.51 -13.68
C GLU A 13 -5.01 -9.21 -12.19
N TYR A 14 -4.16 -9.77 -11.33
CA TYR A 14 -4.21 -9.52 -9.89
C TYR A 14 -3.90 -8.05 -9.52
N GLN A 15 -3.13 -7.35 -10.35
CA GLN A 15 -2.85 -5.93 -10.17
C GLN A 15 -4.09 -5.08 -10.53
N LEU A 16 -4.86 -5.47 -11.54
CA LEU A 16 -6.15 -4.85 -11.84
C LEU A 16 -7.15 -5.03 -10.70
N HIS A 17 -7.08 -6.14 -9.95
CA HIS A 17 -7.86 -6.30 -8.72
C HIS A 17 -7.44 -5.29 -7.64
N TRP A 18 -6.13 -5.06 -7.46
CA TRP A 18 -5.64 -4.01 -6.56
C TRP A 18 -6.14 -2.63 -6.98
N HIS A 19 -6.17 -2.35 -8.29
CA HIS A 19 -6.66 -1.08 -8.81
C HIS A 19 -8.13 -0.84 -8.43
N LYS A 20 -9.00 -1.80 -8.77
CA LYS A 20 -10.43 -1.77 -8.43
C LYS A 20 -10.64 -1.62 -6.93
N ALA A 21 -9.89 -2.39 -6.13
CA ALA A 21 -9.95 -2.33 -4.68
C ALA A 21 -9.54 -0.96 -4.13
N GLY A 22 -8.51 -0.32 -4.68
CA GLY A 22 -8.05 1.01 -4.28
C GLY A 22 -9.03 2.13 -4.64
N LEU A 23 -9.82 1.94 -5.71
CA LEU A 23 -10.90 2.87 -6.06
C LEU A 23 -12.07 2.76 -5.08
N ALA A 24 -12.47 1.53 -4.73
CA ALA A 24 -13.65 1.25 -3.92
C ALA A 24 -13.41 1.34 -2.40
N ASN A 25 -12.20 1.05 -1.93
CA ASN A 25 -11.90 0.92 -0.50
C ASN A 25 -10.87 1.95 -0.06
N ARG A 26 -11.13 2.59 1.09
CA ARG A 26 -10.20 3.55 1.68
C ARG A 26 -8.93 2.88 2.22
N ILE A 27 -9.08 1.68 2.79
CA ILE A 27 -7.97 0.89 3.33
C ILE A 27 -7.94 -0.45 2.62
N ARG A 28 -6.80 -0.77 2.02
CA ARG A 28 -6.51 -2.10 1.48
C ARG A 28 -5.23 -2.64 2.09
N ASN A 29 -5.22 -3.93 2.37
CA ASN A 29 -4.13 -4.63 3.05
C ASN A 29 -3.84 -5.94 2.33
N ILE A 30 -2.66 -6.05 1.72
CA ILE A 30 -2.33 -7.10 0.77
C ILE A 30 -1.16 -7.91 1.30
N LEU A 31 -1.36 -9.20 1.52
CA LEU A 31 -0.26 -10.14 1.63
C LEU A 31 0.08 -10.67 0.25
N LYS A 32 1.35 -10.66 -0.10
CA LYS A 32 1.79 -11.02 -1.44
C LYS A 32 3.11 -11.80 -1.45
N SER A 33 3.32 -12.61 -2.47
CA SER A 33 4.61 -13.24 -2.75
C SER A 33 5.69 -12.22 -3.14
N ARG A 34 6.96 -12.60 -2.98
CA ARG A 34 8.08 -11.78 -3.49
C ARG A 34 8.05 -11.75 -5.01
N GLN A 35 8.64 -10.71 -5.58
CA GLN A 35 8.91 -10.60 -7.03
C GLN A 35 7.68 -10.63 -7.96
N ILE A 36 6.48 -10.32 -7.47
CA ILE A 36 5.25 -10.20 -8.30
C ILE A 36 4.93 -8.75 -8.74
N GLY A 37 5.95 -7.89 -8.84
CA GLY A 37 5.78 -6.51 -9.36
C GLY A 37 5.01 -5.52 -8.46
N ALA A 38 4.82 -5.80 -7.17
CA ALA A 38 4.03 -4.92 -6.29
C ALA A 38 4.55 -3.47 -6.18
N MET A 39 5.87 -3.28 -6.00
CA MET A 39 6.45 -1.94 -5.92
C MET A 39 6.31 -1.16 -7.24
N PHE A 40 6.57 -1.83 -8.37
CA PHE A 40 6.37 -1.28 -9.70
C PHE A 40 4.93 -0.81 -9.91
N TYR A 41 3.96 -1.67 -9.55
CA TYR A 41 2.54 -1.33 -9.64
C TYR A 41 2.16 -0.11 -8.79
N PHE A 42 2.44 -0.14 -7.48
CA PHE A 42 2.00 0.93 -6.56
C PHE A 42 2.73 2.25 -6.80
N ALA A 43 3.97 2.24 -7.29
CA ALA A 43 4.68 3.44 -7.72
C ALA A 43 3.92 4.16 -8.85
N ARG A 44 3.47 3.41 -9.86
CA ARG A 44 2.76 3.94 -11.05
C ARG A 44 1.35 4.40 -10.71
N GLU A 45 0.63 3.59 -9.93
CA GLU A 45 -0.70 3.94 -9.44
C GLU A 45 -0.67 5.24 -8.62
N ALA A 46 0.29 5.38 -7.72
CA ALA A 46 0.47 6.59 -6.93
C ALA A 46 0.77 7.83 -7.78
N LEU A 47 1.61 7.71 -8.82
CA LEU A 47 1.88 8.83 -9.73
C LEU A 47 0.60 9.26 -10.46
N ILE A 48 -0.20 8.31 -10.94
CA ILE A 48 -1.47 8.60 -11.61
C ILE A 48 -2.46 9.26 -10.66
N ASP A 49 -2.62 8.73 -9.44
CA ASP A 49 -3.50 9.35 -8.43
C ASP A 49 -3.04 10.77 -8.09
N ALA A 50 -1.74 11.00 -7.91
CA ALA A 50 -1.20 12.33 -7.64
C ALA A 50 -1.47 13.33 -8.78
N LEU A 51 -1.24 12.92 -10.03
CA LEU A 51 -1.47 13.76 -11.21
C LEU A 51 -2.94 14.09 -11.40
N THR A 52 -3.84 13.14 -11.18
CA THR A 52 -5.27 13.28 -11.45
C THR A 52 -6.05 13.95 -10.32
N THR A 53 -5.60 13.81 -9.08
CA THR A 53 -6.37 14.27 -7.90
C THR A 53 -5.69 15.37 -7.10
N GLY A 54 -4.41 15.66 -7.35
CA GLY A 54 -3.62 16.59 -6.54
C GLY A 54 -3.27 16.05 -5.13
N ARG A 55 -3.54 14.77 -4.85
CA ARG A 55 -3.27 14.16 -3.56
C ARG A 55 -1.78 13.89 -3.38
N ASN A 56 -1.26 14.20 -2.19
CA ASN A 56 0.08 13.79 -1.79
C ASN A 56 0.15 12.26 -1.67
N GLN A 57 1.30 11.69 -2.02
CA GLN A 57 1.58 10.27 -1.91
C GLN A 57 2.78 10.09 -0.98
N ILE A 58 2.64 9.23 0.02
CA ILE A 58 3.65 8.97 1.03
C ILE A 58 4.01 7.50 0.96
N PHE A 59 5.28 7.24 0.69
CA PHE A 59 5.87 5.90 0.69
C PHE A 59 6.66 5.74 1.98
N LEU A 60 6.21 4.82 2.82
CA LEU A 60 6.84 4.51 4.09
C LEU A 60 7.34 3.06 4.02
N SER A 61 8.65 2.90 3.97
CA SER A 61 9.30 1.59 3.78
C SER A 61 10.15 1.21 4.99
N ALA A 62 10.57 -0.06 5.05
CA ALA A 62 11.45 -0.54 6.12
C ALA A 62 12.80 0.22 6.19
N SER A 63 13.23 0.86 5.10
CA SER A 63 14.36 1.79 5.05
C SER A 63 14.15 2.91 4.02
N LYS A 64 14.88 4.02 4.14
CA LYS A 64 14.86 5.11 3.14
C LYS A 64 15.35 4.64 1.76
N ALA A 65 16.31 3.71 1.73
CA ALA A 65 16.78 3.10 0.49
C ALA A 65 15.68 2.31 -0.24
N GLN A 66 14.86 1.53 0.50
CA GLN A 66 13.69 0.86 -0.07
C GLN A 66 12.64 1.87 -0.57
N ALA A 67 12.41 2.96 0.18
CA ALA A 67 11.49 4.01 -0.27
C ALA A 67 11.95 4.66 -1.58
N HIS A 68 13.26 4.78 -1.81
CA HIS A 68 13.81 5.27 -3.08
C HIS A 68 13.63 4.32 -4.27
N VAL A 69 13.32 3.04 -4.04
CA VAL A 69 12.91 2.13 -5.12
C VAL A 69 11.60 2.60 -5.75
N PHE A 70 10.62 3.05 -4.95
CA PHE A 70 9.40 3.68 -5.48
C PHE A 70 9.72 4.95 -6.26
N LYS A 71 10.63 5.78 -5.73
CA LYS A 71 11.05 7.02 -6.40
C LYS A 71 11.61 6.72 -7.79
N ASN A 72 12.46 5.71 -7.92
CA ASN A 72 13.04 5.32 -9.20
C ASN A 72 11.97 4.82 -10.17
N TYR A 73 11.08 3.92 -9.74
CA TYR A 73 9.96 3.47 -10.59
C TYR A 73 9.05 4.61 -11.04
N ILE A 74 8.80 5.61 -10.19
CA ILE A 74 8.02 6.81 -10.54
C ILE A 74 8.74 7.63 -11.62
N ILE A 75 10.04 7.87 -11.45
CA ILE A 75 10.85 8.62 -12.41
C ILE A 75 10.88 7.89 -13.75
N ASP A 76 11.15 6.59 -13.74
CA ASP A 76 11.23 5.77 -14.96
C ASP A 76 9.87 5.72 -15.67
N PHE A 77 8.76 5.66 -14.92
CA PHE A 77 7.43 5.71 -15.51
C PHE A 77 7.13 7.07 -16.15
N ALA A 78 7.50 8.18 -15.49
CA ALA A 78 7.34 9.52 -16.07
C ALA A 78 8.20 9.72 -17.34
N ARG A 79 9.38 9.11 -17.41
CA ARG A 79 10.25 9.15 -18.60
C ARG A 79 9.65 8.46 -19.83
N GLN A 80 8.70 7.53 -19.66
CA GLN A 80 7.97 6.94 -20.79
C GLN A 80 7.11 7.97 -21.56
N VAL A 81 6.91 9.16 -20.99
CA VAL A 81 6.26 10.30 -21.64
C VAL A 81 7.15 11.55 -21.65
N ASP A 82 8.47 11.33 -21.67
CA ASP A 82 9.51 12.37 -21.79
C ASP A 82 9.54 13.40 -20.64
N VAL A 83 9.08 13.00 -19.44
CA VAL A 83 9.13 13.83 -18.22
C VAL A 83 10.19 13.33 -17.25
N ASP A 84 11.15 14.19 -16.92
CA ASP A 84 12.17 13.91 -15.90
C ASP A 84 11.79 14.54 -14.56
N LEU A 85 11.27 13.72 -13.64
CA LEU A 85 10.88 14.17 -12.30
C LEU A 85 12.11 14.31 -11.39
N LYS A 86 12.16 15.42 -10.63
CA LYS A 86 13.28 15.75 -9.73
C LYS A 86 12.80 16.14 -8.34
N GLY A 87 13.70 16.07 -7.36
CA GLY A 87 13.46 16.47 -5.96
C GLY A 87 13.33 15.31 -4.97
N ASP A 88 13.40 15.62 -3.68
CA ASP A 88 13.03 14.75 -2.54
C ASP A 88 12.49 15.65 -1.42
N PRO A 89 11.15 15.86 -1.32
CA PRO A 89 10.10 15.22 -2.12
C PRO A 89 10.07 15.70 -3.57
N ILE A 90 9.48 14.87 -4.44
CA ILE A 90 9.11 15.31 -5.81
C ILE A 90 7.83 16.14 -5.69
N VAL A 91 7.81 17.32 -6.31
CA VAL A 91 6.63 18.21 -6.36
C VAL A 91 6.13 18.27 -7.80
N LEU A 92 4.88 17.87 -8.02
CA LEU A 92 4.24 17.89 -9.32
C LEU A 92 3.69 19.30 -9.64
N PRO A 93 3.47 19.65 -10.93
CA PRO A 93 2.94 20.96 -11.33
C PRO A 93 1.59 21.33 -10.69
N ASN A 94 0.79 20.32 -10.32
CA ASN A 94 -0.49 20.52 -9.63
C ASN A 94 -0.35 20.66 -8.09
N GLY A 95 0.87 20.74 -7.57
CA GLY A 95 1.17 20.90 -6.15
C GLY A 95 1.23 19.60 -5.34
N ALA A 96 0.85 18.46 -5.91
CA ALA A 96 0.95 17.17 -5.23
C ALA A 96 2.42 16.82 -4.93
N ARG A 97 2.66 16.25 -3.74
CA ARG A 97 3.99 15.87 -3.26
C ARG A 97 4.12 14.35 -3.19
N LEU A 98 5.23 13.82 -3.72
CA LEU A 98 5.63 12.43 -3.56
C LEU A 98 6.76 12.35 -2.54
N ILE A 99 6.46 11.74 -1.38
CA ILE A 99 7.28 11.80 -0.17
C ILE A 99 7.77 10.39 0.15
N PHE A 100 9.08 10.21 0.33
CA PHE A 100 9.71 8.91 0.52
C PHE A 100 10.36 8.84 1.91
N LEU A 101 9.93 7.93 2.77
CA LEU A 101 10.30 7.87 4.19
C LEU A 101 10.77 6.47 4.58
N GLY A 102 11.74 6.42 5.48
CA GLY A 102 12.06 5.20 6.24
C GLY A 102 11.28 5.14 7.56
N THR A 103 11.62 4.18 8.42
CA THR A 103 10.91 3.87 9.68
C THR A 103 11.10 4.87 10.83
N ASN A 104 11.73 6.03 10.59
CA ASN A 104 11.89 7.03 11.63
C ASN A 104 10.56 7.75 11.91
N VAL A 105 9.93 7.36 13.01
CA VAL A 105 8.62 7.87 13.45
C VAL A 105 8.59 9.40 13.59
N ARG A 106 9.70 10.03 14.01
CA ARG A 106 9.78 11.47 14.22
C ARG A 106 9.64 12.27 12.93
N THR A 107 10.20 11.75 11.83
CA THR A 107 10.13 12.41 10.53
C THR A 107 8.83 12.08 9.80
N ALA A 108 8.19 10.94 10.09
CA ALA A 108 6.97 10.54 9.41
C ALA A 108 5.71 11.33 9.81
N GLN A 109 5.60 11.74 11.08
CA GLN A 109 4.35 12.26 11.65
C GLN A 109 3.79 13.56 11.05
N SER A 110 4.63 14.38 10.39
CA SER A 110 4.22 15.72 9.94
C SER A 110 3.53 15.73 8.57
N TYR A 111 3.60 14.62 7.82
CA TYR A 111 3.08 14.57 6.46
C TYR A 111 1.64 14.04 6.40
N THR A 112 0.86 14.56 5.46
CA THR A 112 -0.50 14.07 5.19
C THR A 112 -0.69 13.75 3.71
N GLY A 113 -1.34 12.62 3.41
CA GLY A 113 -1.49 12.11 2.05
C GLY A 113 -2.00 10.68 2.01
N ASN A 114 -2.14 10.16 0.78
CA ASN A 114 -2.29 8.72 0.59
C ASN A 114 -1.03 8.01 1.09
N LEU A 115 -1.22 6.93 1.82
CA LEU A 115 -0.13 6.20 2.44
C LEU A 115 0.05 4.83 1.77
N TYR A 116 1.29 4.53 1.40
CA TYR A 116 1.76 3.22 0.98
C TYR A 116 2.77 2.73 2.02
N LEU A 117 2.43 1.66 2.74
CA LEU A 117 3.32 1.03 3.72
C LEU A 117 3.71 -0.35 3.21
N ASP A 118 4.91 -0.46 2.64
CA ASP A 118 5.44 -1.70 2.10
C ASP A 118 6.19 -2.52 3.16
N GLU A 119 6.15 -3.84 2.99
CA GLU A 119 6.89 -4.82 3.77
C GLU A 119 6.72 -4.63 5.29
N TYR A 120 5.51 -4.26 5.72
CA TYR A 120 5.24 -3.91 7.12
C TYR A 120 5.42 -5.08 8.11
N PHE A 121 5.41 -6.33 7.63
CA PHE A 121 5.81 -7.50 8.42
C PHE A 121 7.33 -7.62 8.65
N TRP A 122 8.12 -6.72 8.09
CA TRP A 122 9.58 -6.64 8.24
C TRP A 122 10.03 -5.36 8.94
N ILE A 123 9.08 -4.53 9.40
CA ILE A 123 9.36 -3.29 10.11
C ILE A 123 9.50 -3.58 11.62
N PRO A 124 10.67 -3.31 12.22
CA PRO A 124 10.81 -3.34 13.67
C PRO A 124 9.87 -2.34 14.34
N LYS A 125 9.28 -2.70 15.48
CA LYS A 125 8.34 -1.84 16.23
C LYS A 125 7.17 -1.33 15.38
N PHE A 126 6.66 -2.16 14.46
CA PHE A 126 5.55 -1.83 13.56
C PHE A 126 4.38 -1.12 14.25
N GLN A 127 4.00 -1.52 15.47
CA GLN A 127 2.88 -0.90 16.19
C GLN A 127 3.09 0.59 16.49
N GLU A 128 4.32 1.03 16.80
CA GLU A 128 4.65 2.44 17.00
C GLU A 128 4.51 3.21 15.69
N LEU A 129 5.08 2.66 14.61
CA LEU A 129 5.00 3.28 13.28
C LEU A 129 3.56 3.36 12.77
N ARG A 130 2.78 2.29 12.95
CA ARG A 130 1.36 2.20 12.56
C ARG A 130 0.53 3.30 13.22
N LYS A 131 0.78 3.61 14.49
CA LYS A 131 0.08 4.67 15.20
C LYS A 131 0.28 6.02 14.50
N VAL A 132 1.50 6.32 14.08
CA VAL A 132 1.81 7.55 13.34
C VAL A 132 1.25 7.51 11.92
N ALA A 133 1.47 6.41 11.20
CA ALA A 133 0.91 6.16 9.86
C ALA A 133 -0.61 6.39 9.81
N SER A 134 -1.34 5.94 10.82
CA SER A 134 -2.80 6.12 10.89
C SER A 134 -3.23 7.59 10.99
N GLY A 135 -2.41 8.46 11.59
CA GLY A 135 -2.65 9.90 11.65
C GLY A 135 -2.41 10.61 10.31
N MET A 136 -1.43 10.14 9.54
CA MET A 136 -1.01 10.74 8.26
C MET A 136 -2.12 10.65 7.19
N SER A 137 -2.97 9.62 7.27
CA SER A 137 -4.09 9.40 6.34
C SER A 137 -5.47 9.57 7.00
N LEU A 138 -5.56 10.29 8.12
CA LEU A 138 -6.79 10.36 8.94
C LEU A 138 -8.01 10.94 8.18
N HIS A 139 -7.81 11.97 7.36
CA HIS A 139 -8.90 12.58 6.61
C HIS A 139 -9.51 11.61 5.59
N LYS A 140 -10.84 11.65 5.43
CA LYS A 140 -11.61 10.73 4.57
C LYS A 140 -11.13 10.66 3.11
N LYS A 141 -10.52 11.73 2.60
CA LYS A 141 -10.00 11.79 1.22
C LYS A 141 -8.73 10.97 0.99
N TRP A 142 -8.00 10.62 2.06
CA TRP A 142 -6.75 9.88 1.97
C TRP A 142 -7.00 8.38 2.01
N ARG A 143 -6.25 7.66 1.17
CA ARG A 143 -6.24 6.20 1.10
C ARG A 143 -5.04 5.62 1.84
N THR A 144 -5.14 4.38 2.29
CA THR A 144 -4.04 3.65 2.89
C THR A 144 -3.92 2.26 2.27
N THR A 145 -2.72 1.96 1.79
CA THR A 145 -2.36 0.70 1.16
C THR A 145 -1.24 0.07 1.96
N TYR A 146 -1.56 -1.03 2.63
CA TYR A 146 -0.58 -1.91 3.25
C TYR A 146 -0.29 -3.04 2.27
N PHE A 147 0.98 -3.37 2.07
CA PHE A 147 1.33 -4.57 1.34
C PHE A 147 2.64 -5.15 1.85
N SER A 148 2.70 -6.47 1.99
CA SER A 148 3.87 -7.11 2.57
C SER A 148 3.98 -8.54 2.11
N THR A 149 5.20 -9.06 2.11
CA THR A 149 5.36 -10.51 2.21
C THR A 149 5.01 -10.96 3.63
N PRO A 150 4.31 -12.10 3.78
CA PRO A 150 4.01 -12.61 5.10
C PRO A 150 5.30 -12.94 5.87
N SER A 151 5.24 -12.81 7.18
CA SER A 151 6.28 -13.25 8.12
C SER A 151 5.66 -14.20 9.15
N SER A 152 6.41 -14.57 10.18
CA SER A 152 5.93 -15.47 11.23
C SER A 152 4.69 -14.93 11.95
N LEU A 153 3.86 -15.84 12.48
CA LEU A 153 2.72 -15.50 13.35
C LEU A 153 3.14 -14.74 14.62
N SER A 154 4.40 -14.89 15.03
CA SER A 154 4.99 -14.18 16.17
C SER A 154 5.37 -12.72 15.85
N HIS A 155 5.32 -12.28 14.59
CA HIS A 155 5.67 -10.91 14.25
C HIS A 155 4.64 -9.91 14.81
N SER A 156 5.12 -8.77 15.31
CA SER A 156 4.28 -7.73 15.95
C SER A 156 3.18 -7.13 15.07
N ALA A 157 3.25 -7.37 13.76
CA ALA A 157 2.25 -6.94 12.79
C ALA A 157 1.09 -7.93 12.61
N TYR A 158 1.24 -9.19 13.04
CA TYR A 158 0.21 -10.20 12.87
C TYR A 158 -1.12 -9.81 13.53
N PRO A 159 -1.16 -9.28 14.77
CA PRO A 159 -2.42 -8.81 15.37
C PRO A 159 -3.14 -7.72 14.54
N PHE A 160 -2.40 -6.93 13.76
CA PHE A 160 -3.01 -5.95 12.85
C PHE A 160 -3.60 -6.62 11.61
N TRP A 161 -2.89 -7.59 11.03
CA TRP A 161 -3.41 -8.37 9.91
C TRP A 161 -4.66 -9.16 10.29
N SER A 162 -4.63 -9.86 11.44
CA SER A 162 -5.67 -10.79 11.86
C SER A 162 -6.94 -10.14 12.41
N GLY A 163 -6.94 -8.82 12.64
CA GLY A 163 -8.04 -8.12 13.29
C GLY A 163 -8.04 -8.23 14.82
N GLU A 164 -7.11 -8.96 15.43
CA GLU A 164 -6.95 -9.03 16.88
C GLU A 164 -6.72 -7.63 17.50
N LEU A 165 -5.91 -6.82 16.84
CA LEU A 165 -5.66 -5.44 17.24
C LEU A 165 -6.91 -4.57 17.12
N PHE A 166 -7.77 -4.83 16.12
CA PHE A 166 -9.05 -4.15 16.02
C PHE A 166 -9.88 -4.48 17.26
N ASN A 167 -9.98 -5.76 17.64
CA ASN A 167 -10.70 -6.23 18.83
C ASN A 167 -10.16 -5.74 20.18
N LYS A 168 -8.96 -5.13 20.23
CA LYS A 168 -8.35 -4.62 21.45
C LYS A 168 -9.29 -3.65 22.18
N GLY A 169 -9.57 -3.94 23.45
CA GLY A 169 -10.47 -3.14 24.30
C GLY A 169 -11.94 -3.58 24.27
N ARG A 170 -12.34 -4.49 23.36
CA ARG A 170 -13.70 -5.06 23.33
C ARG A 170 -13.85 -6.20 24.33
N ARG A 171 -14.61 -5.94 25.39
CA ARG A 171 -14.82 -6.87 26.51
C ARG A 171 -15.80 -7.99 26.15
N ASN A 172 -16.92 -7.66 25.49
CA ASN A 172 -17.91 -8.66 25.09
C ASN A 172 -17.48 -9.37 23.82
N ARG A 173 -17.70 -10.68 23.76
CA ARG A 173 -17.40 -11.49 22.57
C ARG A 173 -18.27 -11.06 21.38
N ALA A 174 -19.51 -10.65 21.62
CA ALA A 174 -20.44 -10.19 20.59
C ALA A 174 -19.98 -8.92 19.84
N ASP A 175 -19.12 -8.10 20.46
CA ASP A 175 -18.58 -6.89 19.83
C ASP A 175 -17.34 -7.18 18.98
N ARG A 176 -16.75 -8.38 19.12
CA ARG A 176 -15.51 -8.78 18.43
C ARG A 176 -15.82 -9.27 17.03
N VAL A 177 -14.87 -9.03 16.12
CA VAL A 177 -14.90 -9.58 14.77
C VAL A 177 -13.98 -10.79 14.67
N GLU A 178 -14.42 -11.83 13.99
CA GLU A 178 -13.57 -12.95 13.57
C GLU A 178 -13.41 -12.84 12.05
N LEU A 179 -12.16 -12.84 11.57
CA LEU A 179 -11.84 -12.69 10.16
C LEU A 179 -11.43 -14.05 9.59
N ASP A 180 -12.04 -14.46 8.48
CA ASP A 180 -11.52 -15.57 7.69
C ASP A 180 -10.28 -15.09 6.93
N LEU A 181 -9.10 -15.60 7.34
CA LEU A 181 -7.82 -15.25 6.75
C LEU A 181 -7.28 -16.34 5.82
N SER A 182 -8.11 -17.33 5.48
CA SER A 182 -7.73 -18.38 4.55
C SER A 182 -7.45 -17.79 3.17
N HIS A 183 -6.51 -18.41 2.43
CA HIS A 183 -6.26 -18.04 1.05
C HIS A 183 -7.52 -18.18 0.19
N ASN A 184 -8.30 -19.26 0.36
CA ASN A 184 -9.58 -19.44 -0.35
C ASN A 184 -10.54 -18.24 -0.20
N HIS A 185 -10.63 -17.64 0.98
CA HIS A 185 -11.46 -16.46 1.20
C HIS A 185 -10.83 -15.19 0.64
N LEU A 186 -9.51 -15.05 0.75
CA LEU A 186 -8.80 -13.80 0.45
C LEU A 186 -8.12 -13.76 -0.93
N ALA A 187 -8.12 -14.82 -1.74
CA ALA A 187 -7.45 -14.86 -3.04
C ALA A 187 -8.03 -13.82 -4.02
N ALA A 188 -9.36 -13.74 -4.09
CA ALA A 188 -10.08 -12.73 -4.88
C ALA A 188 -10.18 -11.36 -4.19
N GLY A 189 -9.81 -11.32 -2.92
CA GLY A 189 -9.89 -10.16 -2.04
C GLY A 189 -11.29 -9.90 -1.48
N ALA A 190 -11.35 -9.48 -0.21
CA ALA A 190 -12.60 -9.31 0.52
C ALA A 190 -12.58 -8.08 1.42
N LEU A 191 -13.70 -7.36 1.52
CA LEU A 191 -13.88 -6.33 2.55
C LEU A 191 -14.21 -7.01 3.88
N CYS A 192 -13.29 -6.91 4.84
CA CYS A 192 -13.43 -7.54 6.14
C CYS A 192 -14.23 -6.67 7.13
N ALA A 193 -14.74 -7.31 8.19
CA ALA A 193 -15.57 -6.67 9.23
C ALA A 193 -14.88 -5.56 10.04
N ASP A 194 -13.55 -5.45 9.96
CA ASP A 194 -12.78 -4.36 10.57
C ASP A 194 -12.59 -3.15 9.62
N GLY A 195 -13.23 -3.17 8.44
CA GLY A 195 -13.25 -2.08 7.47
C GLY A 195 -12.02 -2.01 6.56
N GLN A 196 -11.16 -3.03 6.57
CA GLN A 196 -10.06 -3.14 5.62
C GLN A 196 -10.39 -4.15 4.53
N TRP A 197 -10.16 -3.79 3.27
CA TRP A 197 -10.14 -4.76 2.19
C TRP A 197 -8.83 -5.56 2.27
N ARG A 198 -8.91 -6.88 2.23
CA ARG A 198 -7.74 -7.78 2.30
C ARG A 198 -7.62 -8.65 1.07
N GLN A 199 -6.39 -8.96 0.70
CA GLN A 199 -6.11 -10.01 -0.29
C GLN A 199 -4.83 -10.77 0.06
N ILE A 200 -4.78 -12.05 -0.30
CA ILE A 200 -3.55 -12.85 -0.34
C ILE A 200 -3.26 -13.20 -1.79
N VAL A 201 -2.08 -12.86 -2.29
CA VAL A 201 -1.62 -13.20 -3.65
C VAL A 201 -0.37 -14.06 -3.55
N THR A 202 -0.51 -15.34 -3.87
CA THR A 202 0.59 -16.31 -3.94
C THR A 202 1.39 -16.15 -5.23
N VAL A 203 2.47 -16.93 -5.40
CA VAL A 203 3.21 -16.91 -6.66
C VAL A 203 2.41 -17.61 -7.76
N GLU A 204 1.65 -18.64 -7.40
CA GLU A 204 0.74 -19.37 -8.28
C GLU A 204 -0.39 -18.47 -8.78
N ASP A 205 -0.99 -17.65 -7.90
CA ASP A 205 -1.99 -16.65 -8.30
C ASP A 205 -1.39 -15.63 -9.28
N ALA A 206 -0.16 -15.18 -9.01
CA ALA A 206 0.52 -14.19 -9.85
C ALA A 206 0.84 -14.76 -11.24
N LEU A 207 1.36 -15.99 -11.32
CA LEU A 207 1.63 -16.70 -12.57
C LEU A 207 0.33 -16.91 -13.36
N THR A 208 -0.74 -17.34 -12.69
CA THR A 208 -2.07 -17.51 -13.30
C THR A 208 -2.59 -16.18 -13.85
N GLY A 209 -2.37 -15.09 -13.12
CA GLY A 209 -2.74 -13.74 -13.54
C GLY A 209 -1.78 -13.08 -14.54
N GLY A 210 -0.84 -13.83 -15.12
CA GLY A 210 0.01 -13.41 -16.24
C GLY A 210 1.41 -12.90 -15.88
N CYS A 211 1.83 -12.96 -14.61
CA CYS A 211 3.19 -12.58 -14.21
C CYS A 211 4.21 -13.60 -14.74
N ASN A 212 4.91 -13.27 -15.83
CA ASN A 212 5.90 -14.10 -16.51
C ASN A 212 7.31 -13.50 -16.52
#